data_AF-A0A9E3FPK7-F1
#
_entry.id   AF-A0A9E3FPK7-F1
#
_cell.length_a   1.000
_cell.length_b   1.000
_cell.length_c   1.000
_cell.angle_alpha   90.00
_cell.angle_beta   90.00
_cell.angle_gamma   90.00
#
_symmetry.space_group_name_H-M   'P 1'
#
loop_
_entity.id
_entity.type
_entity.pdbx_description
1 polymer ?
#
loop_
_entity_poly.entity_id
_entity_poly.type
_entity_poly.pdbx_seq_one_letter_code
_entity_poly.pdbx_strand_id
1 'polypeptide(L)' 'MTEIANDTEVFDAMRFDAVSGDMVWTGRVGTRDAIGREKLAIDPGSWKYCPHQWLDDRGFVDRELSRKHPHSWPPAL' A
#
# COMPACT_ATOMS: atom_id res chain seq x y z
N MET A 1 -10.78 23.14 8.34
CA MET A 1 -10.04 21.88 8.51
C MET A 1 -10.15 21.15 7.20
N THR A 2 -9.03 20.84 6.54
CA THR A 2 -9.06 20.00 5.33
C THR A 2 -9.42 18.60 5.80
N GLU A 3 -10.54 18.07 5.33
CA GLU A 3 -10.93 16.68 5.64
C GLU A 3 -9.91 15.74 5.01
N ILE A 4 -9.32 14.87 5.83
CA ILE A 4 -8.39 13.83 5.39
C ILE A 4 -9.26 12.61 5.04
N ALA A 5 -9.62 12.48 3.78
CA ALA A 5 -10.47 11.39 3.27
C ALA A 5 -9.63 10.23 2.76
N ASN A 6 -10.10 9.00 2.93
CA ASN A 6 -9.48 7.81 2.32
C ASN A 6 -9.89 7.70 0.84
N ASP A 7 -9.28 8.52 -0.01
CA ASP A 7 -9.67 8.73 -1.41
C ASP A 7 -8.75 8.03 -2.43
N THR A 8 -7.63 7.48 -1.99
CA THR A 8 -6.60 6.95 -2.88
C THR A 8 -6.50 5.44 -2.77
N GLU A 9 -6.77 4.74 -3.87
CA GLU A 9 -6.70 3.29 -3.99
C GLU A 9 -5.24 2.79 -3.92
N VAL A 10 -5.02 1.76 -3.11
CA VAL A 10 -3.69 1.17 -2.85
C VAL A 10 -3.77 -0.33 -2.58
N PHE A 11 -2.62 -0.99 -2.75
CA PHE A 11 -2.50 -2.44 -2.77
C PHE A 11 -1.22 -2.90 -2.06
N ASP A 12 -1.26 -4.09 -1.48
CA ASP A 12 -0.06 -4.76 -0.98
C ASP A 12 0.83 -5.16 -2.15
N ALA A 13 2.10 -4.75 -2.08
CA ALA A 13 3.09 -5.05 -3.09
C ALA A 13 3.78 -6.39 -2.78
N MET A 14 3.80 -7.27 -3.77
CA MET A 14 4.33 -8.63 -3.70
C MET A 14 5.56 -8.77 -4.62
N ARG A 15 6.45 -9.70 -4.30
CA ARG A 15 7.57 -10.10 -5.17
C ARG A 15 7.66 -11.62 -5.22
N PHE A 16 8.16 -12.15 -6.33
CA PHE A 16 8.50 -13.57 -6.40
C PHE A 16 9.78 -13.83 -5.61
N ASP A 17 9.74 -14.78 -4.68
CA ASP A 17 10.91 -15.28 -3.98
C ASP A 17 11.41 -16.58 -4.64
N ALA A 18 12.61 -16.53 -5.23
CA ALA A 18 13.14 -17.68 -5.96
C ALA A 18 13.59 -18.84 -5.04
N VAL A 19 13.76 -18.59 -3.74
CA VAL A 19 14.18 -19.61 -2.78
C VAL A 19 12.98 -20.46 -2.37
N SER A 20 11.85 -19.83 -2.03
CA SER A 20 10.62 -20.53 -1.66
C SER A 20 9.79 -20.95 -2.88
N GLY A 21 9.91 -20.21 -3.99
CA GLY A 21 9.07 -20.37 -5.18
C GLY A 21 7.71 -19.69 -5.07
N ASP A 22 7.50 -18.83 -4.06
CA ASP A 22 6.22 -18.19 -3.79
C ASP A 22 6.21 -16.70 -4.10
N MET A 23 5.00 -16.13 -4.19
CA MET A 23 4.81 -14.69 -4.09
C MET A 23 4.81 -14.28 -2.62
N VAL A 24 5.76 -13.43 -2.23
CA VAL A 24 5.91 -12.95 -0.86
C VAL A 24 5.63 -11.46 -0.74
N TRP A 25 5.02 -11.07 0.38
CA TRP A 25 4.76 -9.67 0.67
C TRP A 25 6.06 -8.90 0.90
N THR A 26 6.17 -7.73 0.27
CA THR A 26 7.35 -6.87 0.37
C THR A 26 7.35 -5.98 1.61
N GLY A 27 6.25 -5.97 2.38
CA GLY A 27 6.04 -5.04 3.49
C GLY A 27 5.65 -3.62 3.04
N ARG A 28 5.38 -3.41 1.75
CA ARG A 28 5.00 -2.11 1.17
C ARG A 28 3.56 -2.15 0.66
N VAL A 29 2.91 -1.00 0.73
CA VAL A 29 1.56 -0.75 0.21
C VAL A 29 1.63 0.49 -0.67
N GLY A 30 1.07 0.46 -1.87
CA GLY A 30 1.18 1.59 -2.80
C GLY A 30 0.12 1.57 -3.90
N THR A 31 0.11 2.62 -4.71
CA THR A 31 -0.80 2.69 -5.87
C THR A 31 -0.42 1.65 -6.92
N ARG A 32 -1.37 1.33 -7.79
CA ARG A 32 -1.12 0.42 -8.93
C ARG A 32 0.05 0.89 -9.80
N ASP A 33 0.14 2.19 -10.06
CA ASP A 33 1.26 2.79 -10.81
C ASP A 33 2.60 2.65 -10.09
N ALA A 34 2.65 2.94 -8.78
CA ALA A 34 3.88 2.85 -7.99
C ALA A 34 4.43 1.41 -7.99
N ILE A 35 3.56 0.43 -7.78
CA ILE A 35 3.90 -0.99 -7.78
C ILE A 35 4.39 -1.44 -9.16
N GLY A 36 3.68 -1.05 -10.23
CA GLY A 36 4.07 -1.36 -11.60
C GLY A 36 5.42 -0.78 -12.01
N ARG A 37 5.70 0.48 -11.62
CA ARG A 37 6.99 1.15 -11.86
C ARG A 37 8.15 0.38 -11.22
N GLU A 38 7.94 -0.23 -10.06
CA GLU A 38 8.93 -1.04 -9.36
C GLU A 38 9.00 -2.50 -9.80
N LYS A 39 8.22 -2.90 -10.82
CA LYS A 39 8.11 -4.29 -11.31
C LYS A 39 7.73 -5.27 -10.20
N LEU A 40 6.92 -4.81 -9.26
CA LEU A 40 6.31 -5.62 -8.22
C LEU A 40 4.94 -6.11 -8.69
N ALA A 41 4.44 -7.18 -8.06
CA ALA A 41 3.08 -7.65 -8.28
C ALA A 41 2.13 -7.03 -7.24
N ILE A 42 0.85 -6.98 -7.58
CA ILE A 42 -0.23 -6.65 -6.65
C ILE A 42 -0.72 -7.95 -6.03
N ASP A 43 -0.88 -7.98 -4.70
CA ASP A 43 -1.62 -9.06 -4.05
C ASP A 43 -3.09 -9.04 -4.54
N PRO A 44 -3.61 -10.15 -5.11
CA PRO A 44 -4.95 -10.17 -5.71
C PRO A 44 -6.09 -10.06 -4.70
N GLY A 45 -5.83 -10.31 -3.42
CA GLY A 45 -6.79 -10.10 -2.33
C GLY A 45 -6.70 -8.73 -1.67
N SER A 46 -5.71 -7.91 -2.04
CA SER A 46 -5.53 -6.58 -1.48
C SER A 46 -6.38 -5.55 -2.20
N TRP A 47 -7.15 -4.78 -1.44
CA TRP A 47 -7.86 -3.61 -1.95
C TRP A 47 -8.14 -2.64 -0.80
N LYS A 48 -7.38 -1.53 -0.72
CA LYS A 48 -7.40 -0.59 0.41
C LYS A 48 -7.49 0.85 -0.10
N TYR A 49 -7.79 1.78 0.81
CA TYR A 49 -7.84 3.22 0.52
C TYR A 49 -7.17 4.05 1.61
N CYS A 50 -6.34 5.04 1.24
CA CYS A 50 -5.65 5.96 2.16
C CYS A 50 -5.97 7.39 1.78
N PRO A 51 -5.70 8.33 2.70
CA PRO A 51 -5.55 9.71 2.31
C PRO A 51 -4.38 9.87 1.35
N HIS A 52 -4.61 10.60 0.27
CA HIS A 52 -3.59 10.92 -0.72
C HIS A 52 -2.31 11.49 -0.09
N GLN A 53 -2.44 12.28 0.97
CA GLN A 53 -1.32 12.93 1.68
C GLN A 53 -0.41 11.94 2.40
N TRP A 54 -0.79 10.66 2.47
CA TRP A 54 0.01 9.61 3.07
C TRP A 54 0.94 8.92 2.07
N LEU A 55 0.85 9.24 0.79
CA LEU A 55 1.78 8.71 -0.19
C LEU A 55 3.11 9.47 -0.15
N ASP A 56 4.21 8.72 -0.20
CA ASP A 56 5.53 9.25 -0.49
C ASP A 56 5.63 9.72 -1.95
N ASP A 57 6.76 10.31 -2.31
CA ASP A 57 7.04 10.81 -3.66
C ASP A 57 7.00 9.72 -4.75
N ARG A 58 7.10 8.44 -4.34
CA ARG A 58 7.06 7.27 -5.22
C ARG A 58 5.66 6.68 -5.34
N GLY A 59 4.70 7.13 -4.55
CA GLY A 59 3.32 6.62 -4.53
C GLY A 59 3.11 5.41 -3.62
N PHE A 60 4.00 5.18 -2.65
CA PHE A 60 3.82 4.20 -1.59
C PHE A 60 3.39 4.87 -0.28
N VAL A 61 2.64 4.14 0.52
CA VAL A 61 2.12 4.63 1.80
C VAL A 61 3.27 4.81 2.78
N ASP A 62 3.39 6.01 3.34
CA ASP A 62 4.30 6.31 4.44
C ASP A 62 3.88 5.50 5.67
N ARG A 63 4.77 4.60 6.10
CA ARG A 63 4.53 3.69 7.22
C ARG A 63 4.53 4.40 8.57
N GLU A 64 5.23 5.52 8.71
CA GLU A 64 5.23 6.31 9.94
C GLU A 64 3.92 7.06 10.10
N LEU A 65 3.43 7.64 9.00
CA LEU A 65 2.19 8.39 8.97
C LEU A 65 0.99 7.46 9.20
N SER A 66 0.94 6.30 8.53
CA SER A 66 -0.13 5.32 8.75
C SER A 66 -0.17 4.77 10.18
N ARG A 67 0.98 4.56 10.83
CA ARG A 67 1.03 4.13 12.25
C ARG A 67 0.52 5.18 13.23
N LYS A 68 0.66 6.47 12.92
CA LYS A 68 0.15 7.57 13.76
C LYS A 68 -1.37 7.71 13.69
N HIS A 69 -2.01 7.08 12.72
CA HIS A 69 -3.45 7.16 12.46
C HIS A 69 -4.08 5.76 12.33
N PRO A 70 -4.02 4.93 13.38
CA PRO A 70 -4.43 3.51 13.30
C PRO A 70 -5.93 3.29 13.06
N HIS A 71 -6.77 4.29 13.34
CA HIS A 71 -8.22 4.21 13.10
C HIS A 71 -8.62 4.55 11.66
N SER A 72 -7.68 5.03 10.85
CA SER A 72 -7.96 5.55 9.52
C SER A 72 -7.54 4.57 8.40
N TRP A 73 -6.99 3.39 8.72
CA TRP A 73 -6.37 2.52 7.71
C TRP A 73 -6.27 1.04 8.10
N PRO A 74 -6.70 0.15 7.20
CA PRO A 74 -8.07 -0.35 7.20
C PRO A 74 -8.42 -1.08 8.51
N PRO A 75 -9.67 -0.98 9.00
CA PRO A 75 -10.15 -1.88 10.04
C PRO A 75 -10.23 -3.30 9.48
N ALA A 76 -9.88 -4.28 10.32
CA ALA A 76 -9.98 -5.69 9.99
C ALA A 76 -11.37 -6.06 9.47
N LEU A 77 -11.43 -6.64 8.28
CA LEU A 77 -12.30 -7.76 7.90
C LEU A 77 -11.56 -8.62 6.87
#